data_AF-A0A7S4SLD3-F1
#
_entry.id   AF-A0A7S4SLD3-F1
#
_cell.length_a   1.000
_cell.length_b   1.000
_cell.length_c   1.000
_cell.angle_alpha   90.00
_cell.angle_beta   90.00
_cell.angle_gamma   90.00
#
_symmetry.space_group_name_H-M   'P 1'
#
loop_
_entity.id
_entity.type
_entity.pdbx_description
1 polymer ?
#
loop_
_entity_poly.entity_id
_entity_poly.type
_entity_poly.pdbx_seq_one_letter_code
_entity_poly.pdbx_strand_id
1 'polypeptide(L)'
;ETILPLFKQKLTHITQAAGLDPNEVATWQGKDIMLTSDVPYTSLTVAPLKSKARCMEKVENEYDGDVSRLVDIVRASIVVADEDQLIAVAKALEDEEIIRLKNRFKEPLFTGYSDALYNIEIEGMICEVQLHVRAIVAHKEENHLYYEYFRSFF
;
A
#
# COMPACT_ATOMS: atom_id res chain seq x y z
N GLU A 1 16.16 -17.46 -0.26
CA GLU A 1 16.64 -16.19 0.32
C GLU A 1 15.66 -15.68 1.37
N THR A 2 15.96 -14.57 2.05
CA THR A 2 14.94 -13.87 2.84
C THR A 2 13.98 -13.17 1.87
N ILE A 3 12.66 -13.36 2.00
CA ILE A 3 11.63 -12.77 1.12
C ILE A 3 11.69 -11.23 1.09
N LEU A 4 12.05 -10.60 2.20
CA LEU A 4 12.04 -9.14 2.33
C LEU A 4 12.96 -8.41 1.32
N PRO A 5 14.24 -8.81 1.12
CA PRO A 5 15.07 -8.32 0.02
C PRO A 5 14.44 -8.44 -1.37
N LEU A 6 13.88 -9.61 -1.71
CA LEU A 6 13.25 -9.86 -3.01
C LEU A 6 12.03 -8.97 -3.22
N PHE A 7 11.16 -8.89 -2.21
CA PHE A 7 10.02 -7.99 -2.19
C PHE A 7 10.43 -6.53 -2.38
N LYS A 8 11.43 -6.06 -1.62
CA LYS A 8 11.96 -4.70 -1.75
C LYS A 8 12.53 -4.43 -3.15
N GLN A 9 13.29 -5.36 -3.71
CA GLN A 9 13.87 -5.21 -5.05
C GLN A 9 12.77 -5.12 -6.11
N LYS A 10 11.78 -6.02 -6.07
CA LYS A 10 10.64 -6.02 -6.98
C LYS A 10 9.85 -4.71 -6.93
N LEU A 11 9.50 -4.25 -5.73
CA LEU A 11 8.76 -2.99 -5.59
C LEU A 11 9.60 -1.77 -5.98
N THR A 12 10.91 -1.79 -5.77
CA THR A 12 11.82 -0.75 -6.28
C THR A 12 11.70 -0.64 -7.80
N HIS A 13 11.76 -1.77 -8.51
CA HIS A 13 11.62 -1.78 -9.98
C HIS A 13 10.24 -1.28 -10.43
N ILE A 14 9.16 -1.73 -9.80
CA ILE A 14 7.80 -1.27 -10.11
C ILE A 14 7.68 0.24 -9.93
N THR A 15 8.19 0.76 -8.80
CA THR A 15 8.14 2.19 -8.46
C THR A 15 8.92 3.01 -9.49
N GLN A 16 10.14 2.59 -9.84
CA GLN A 16 10.97 3.27 -10.85
C GLN A 16 10.36 3.21 -12.26
N ALA A 17 9.76 2.09 -12.65
CA ALA A 17 9.10 1.94 -13.94
C ALA A 17 7.87 2.86 -14.07
N ALA A 18 7.21 3.18 -12.94
CA ALA A 18 6.14 4.16 -12.87
C ALA A 18 6.64 5.62 -12.81
N GLY A 19 7.95 5.87 -12.95
CA GLY A 19 8.53 7.22 -12.96
C GLY A 19 8.70 7.86 -11.58
N LEU A 20 8.61 7.09 -10.50
CA LEU A 20 8.81 7.55 -9.14
C LEU A 20 10.25 7.28 -8.68
N ASP A 21 10.86 8.20 -7.93
CA ASP A 21 12.04 7.89 -7.12
C ASP A 21 11.58 7.20 -5.83
N PRO A 22 11.93 5.92 -5.58
CA PRO A 22 11.52 5.16 -4.40
C PRO A 22 11.83 5.84 -3.06
N ASN A 23 12.89 6.66 -3.02
CA ASN A 23 13.36 7.29 -1.78
C ASN A 23 12.88 8.75 -1.64
N GLU A 24 12.18 9.30 -2.63
CA GLU A 24 11.62 10.64 -2.54
C GLU A 24 10.58 10.68 -1.41
N VAL A 25 10.70 11.67 -0.51
CA VAL A 25 9.72 11.92 0.53
C VAL A 25 8.39 12.33 -0.14
N ALA A 26 7.32 11.62 0.21
CA ALA A 26 6.00 11.94 -0.31
C ALA A 26 5.50 13.22 0.36
N THR A 27 5.23 14.25 -0.46
CA THR A 27 4.77 15.55 0.02
C THR A 27 3.45 15.94 -0.63
N TRP A 28 2.63 16.72 0.09
CA TRP A 28 1.42 17.35 -0.41
C TRP A 28 1.41 18.82 -0.02
N GLN A 29 1.28 19.71 -1.00
CA GLN A 29 1.31 21.18 -0.79
C GLN A 29 2.51 21.66 0.05
N GLY A 30 3.68 21.06 -0.18
CA GLY A 30 4.92 21.41 0.53
C GLY A 30 5.03 20.88 1.96
N LYS A 31 4.12 20.00 2.39
CA LYS A 31 4.19 19.30 3.69
C LYS A 31 4.45 17.82 3.48
N ASP A 32 5.27 17.23 4.35
CA ASP A 32 5.52 15.78 4.36
C ASP A 32 4.24 15.02 4.73
N ILE A 33 3.99 13.93 4.02
CA ILE A 33 2.91 13.01 4.33
C ILE A 33 3.44 12.00 5.34
N MET A 34 2.86 12.00 6.54
CA MET A 34 3.40 11.25 7.67
C MET A 34 2.85 9.80 7.73
N LEU A 35 3.73 8.81 7.82
CA LEU A 35 3.39 7.41 8.11
C LEU A 35 3.15 7.20 9.61
N THR A 36 4.03 7.77 10.43
CA THR A 36 3.87 7.89 11.89
C THR A 36 4.15 9.33 12.31
N SER A 37 4.03 9.66 13.60
CA SER A 37 4.31 11.01 14.12
C SER A 37 5.66 11.60 13.68
N ASP A 38 6.66 10.73 13.47
CA ASP A 38 8.06 11.14 13.26
C ASP A 38 8.67 10.57 11.97
N VAL A 39 7.91 9.76 11.22
CA VAL A 39 8.41 9.10 10.01
C VAL A 39 7.50 9.47 8.83
N PRO A 40 8.02 10.16 7.80
CA PRO A 40 7.26 10.43 6.59
C PRO A 40 7.17 9.17 5.72
N TYR A 41 6.17 9.14 4.87
CA TYR A 41 6.18 8.26 3.71
C TYR A 41 7.26 8.71 2.73
N THR A 42 7.87 7.73 2.08
CA THR A 42 8.52 7.90 0.79
C THR A 42 7.61 7.37 -0.32
N SER A 43 7.95 7.63 -1.58
CA SER A 43 7.23 7.03 -2.71
C SER A 43 7.19 5.49 -2.65
N LEU A 44 8.21 4.85 -2.07
CA LEU A 44 8.19 3.44 -1.65
C LEU A 44 8.68 3.28 -0.22
N THR A 45 7.79 2.92 0.70
CA THR A 45 8.12 2.63 2.10
C THR A 45 7.92 1.15 2.41
N VAL A 46 9.02 0.41 2.57
CA VAL A 46 8.97 -1.00 3.01
C VAL A 46 8.91 -1.05 4.53
N ALA A 47 7.86 -1.65 5.08
CA ALA A 47 7.67 -1.73 6.51
C ALA A 47 8.61 -2.78 7.14
N PRO A 48 9.00 -2.61 8.41
CA PRO A 48 9.59 -3.69 9.19
C PRO A 48 8.67 -4.91 9.22
N LEU A 49 9.25 -6.09 9.36
CA LEU A 49 8.47 -7.31 9.57
C LEU A 49 7.48 -7.11 10.72
N LYS A 50 6.24 -7.54 10.49
CA LYS A 50 5.21 -7.44 11.51
C LYS A 50 5.65 -8.19 12.76
N SER A 51 5.50 -7.55 13.93
CA SER A 51 5.91 -8.18 15.18
C SER A 51 5.05 -9.41 15.48
N LYS A 52 5.66 -10.42 16.10
CA LYS A 52 4.95 -11.65 16.50
C LYS A 52 3.70 -11.36 17.33
N ALA A 53 3.78 -10.40 18.27
CA ALA A 53 2.64 -9.99 19.09
C ALA A 53 1.48 -9.46 18.24
N ARG A 54 1.75 -8.59 17.26
CA ARG A 54 0.72 -8.08 16.32
C ARG A 54 0.19 -9.17 15.39
N CYS A 55 1.00 -10.14 15.01
CA CYS A 55 0.54 -11.29 14.24
C CYS A 55 -0.45 -12.13 15.05
N MET A 56 -0.13 -12.45 16.31
CA MET A 56 -1.01 -13.24 17.18
C MET A 56 -2.33 -12.52 17.47
N GLU A 57 -2.27 -11.23 17.81
CA GLU A 57 -3.47 -10.41 18.03
C GLU A 57 -4.43 -10.45 16.83
N LYS A 58 -3.89 -10.38 15.60
CA LYS A 58 -4.69 -10.41 14.39
C LYS A 58 -5.27 -11.80 14.10
N VAL A 59 -4.51 -12.84 14.40
CA VAL A 59 -4.98 -14.23 14.27
C VAL A 59 -6.16 -14.49 15.21
N GLU A 60 -6.05 -14.04 16.47
CA GLU A 60 -7.11 -14.20 17.47
C GLU A 60 -8.34 -13.33 17.17
N ASN A 61 -8.15 -12.07 16.77
CA ASN A 61 -9.26 -11.12 16.63
C ASN A 61 -9.92 -11.11 15.25
N GLU A 62 -9.18 -11.39 14.16
CA GLU A 62 -9.66 -11.23 12.78
C GLU A 62 -9.75 -12.54 12.00
N TYR A 63 -8.98 -13.57 12.40
CA TYR A 63 -8.82 -14.80 11.62
C TYR A 63 -9.27 -16.07 12.32
N ASP A 64 -9.93 -15.97 13.48
CA ASP A 64 -10.49 -17.10 14.23
C ASP A 64 -9.44 -18.21 14.50
N GLY A 65 -8.22 -17.80 14.84
CA GLY A 65 -7.11 -18.72 15.13
C GLY A 65 -6.33 -19.20 13.89
N ASP A 66 -6.75 -18.86 12.67
CA ASP A 66 -6.09 -19.31 11.45
C ASP A 66 -4.88 -18.43 11.06
N VAL A 67 -3.69 -18.91 11.42
CA VAL A 67 -2.40 -18.27 11.13
C VAL A 67 -2.12 -18.17 9.62
N SER A 68 -2.67 -19.06 8.79
CA SER A 68 -2.44 -19.04 7.34
C SER A 68 -2.99 -17.78 6.66
N ARG A 69 -3.87 -17.04 7.35
CA ARG A 69 -4.49 -15.81 6.87
C ARG A 69 -3.65 -14.55 7.14
N LEU A 70 -2.47 -14.68 7.74
CA LEU A 70 -1.51 -13.58 7.91
C LEU A 70 -0.80 -13.24 6.60
N VAL A 71 -1.46 -12.41 5.80
CA VAL A 71 -0.99 -11.98 4.46
C VAL A 71 -0.18 -10.67 4.46
N ASP A 72 0.08 -10.10 5.65
CA ASP A 72 0.67 -8.75 5.81
C ASP A 72 1.93 -8.73 6.72
N ILE A 73 2.62 -9.87 6.83
CA ILE A 73 3.88 -10.00 7.57
C ILE A 73 4.98 -9.18 6.90
N VAL A 74 5.11 -9.34 5.58
CA VAL A 74 5.94 -8.52 4.69
C VAL A 74 5.00 -7.57 3.98
N ARG A 75 5.24 -6.25 4.12
CA ARG A 75 4.38 -5.25 3.49
C ARG A 75 5.13 -3.98 3.14
N ALA A 76 4.60 -3.24 2.18
CA ALA A 76 5.10 -1.93 1.79
C ALA A 76 3.96 -1.02 1.32
N SER A 77 4.26 0.27 1.29
CA SER A 77 3.39 1.30 0.74
C SER A 77 4.07 1.92 -0.47
N ILE A 78 3.31 2.08 -1.57
CA ILE A 78 3.68 2.91 -2.71
C ILE A 78 2.76 4.13 -2.70
N VAL A 79 3.34 5.33 -2.68
CA VAL A 79 2.58 6.59 -2.58
C VAL A 79 2.78 7.40 -3.85
N VAL A 80 1.75 7.43 -4.70
CA VAL A 80 1.77 8.07 -6.02
C VAL A 80 1.22 9.50 -5.95
N ALA A 81 1.74 10.39 -6.79
CA ALA A 81 1.34 11.79 -6.84
C ALA A 81 0.08 12.02 -7.67
N ASP A 82 -0.08 11.28 -8.75
CA ASP A 82 -1.12 11.49 -9.76
C ASP A 82 -1.68 10.17 -10.31
N GLU A 83 -2.63 10.31 -11.23
CA GLU A 83 -3.35 9.21 -11.86
C GLU A 83 -2.48 8.37 -12.80
N ASP A 84 -1.59 9.00 -13.55
CA ASP A 84 -0.72 8.31 -14.50
C ASP A 84 0.19 7.33 -13.75
N GLN A 85 0.76 7.78 -12.62
CA GLN A 85 1.53 6.95 -11.71
C GLN A 85 0.66 5.87 -11.05
N LEU A 86 -0.57 6.18 -10.64
CA LEU A 86 -1.51 5.20 -10.08
C LEU A 86 -1.76 4.06 -11.07
N ILE A 87 -2.08 4.38 -12.31
CA ILE A 87 -2.33 3.42 -13.39
C ILE A 87 -1.06 2.64 -13.71
N ALA A 88 0.11 3.29 -13.78
CA ALA A 88 1.38 2.63 -14.07
C ALA A 88 1.73 1.59 -12.99
N VAL A 89 1.60 1.95 -11.71
CA VAL A 89 1.85 1.01 -10.61
C VAL A 89 0.80 -0.11 -10.58
N ALA A 90 -0.49 0.21 -10.76
CA ALA A 90 -1.55 -0.79 -10.78
C ALA A 90 -1.33 -1.83 -11.89
N LYS A 91 -1.03 -1.39 -13.12
CA LYS A 91 -0.71 -2.29 -14.24
C LYS A 91 0.51 -3.16 -13.96
N ALA A 92 1.57 -2.58 -13.40
CA ALA A 92 2.77 -3.35 -13.06
C ALA A 92 2.50 -4.39 -11.95
N LEU A 93 1.54 -4.13 -11.05
CA LEU A 93 1.09 -5.10 -10.05
C LEU A 93 0.16 -6.17 -10.64
N GLU A 94 -0.57 -5.88 -11.72
CA GLU A 94 -1.39 -6.86 -12.45
C GLU A 94 -0.55 -7.95 -13.13
N ASP A 95 0.72 -7.66 -13.43
CA ASP A 95 1.68 -8.65 -13.94
C ASP A 95 2.21 -9.61 -12.84
N GLU A 96 1.89 -9.35 -11.57
CA GLU A 96 2.25 -10.19 -10.44
C GLU A 96 1.15 -11.22 -10.10
N GLU A 97 1.49 -12.27 -9.36
CA GLU A 97 0.51 -13.24 -8.88
C GLU A 97 -0.34 -12.64 -7.75
N ILE A 98 -1.46 -12.00 -8.10
CA ILE A 98 -2.40 -11.40 -7.15
C ILE A 98 -3.28 -12.49 -6.52
N ILE A 99 -3.06 -12.73 -5.23
CA ILE A 99 -3.91 -13.60 -4.40
C ILE A 99 -5.19 -12.89 -3.98
N ARG A 100 -5.11 -11.58 -3.73
CA ARG A 100 -6.26 -10.76 -3.34
C ARG A 100 -6.03 -9.30 -3.68
N LEU A 101 -7.08 -8.63 -4.14
CA LEU A 101 -7.15 -7.18 -4.25
C LEU A 101 -8.34 -6.65 -3.44
N LYS A 102 -8.10 -5.70 -2.54
CA LYS A 102 -9.14 -4.86 -1.95
C LYS A 102 -9.05 -3.47 -2.57
N ASN A 103 -9.92 -3.18 -3.53
CA ASN A 103 -9.99 -1.86 -4.16
C ASN A 103 -10.93 -0.94 -3.36
N ARG A 104 -10.36 -0.19 -2.42
CA ARG A 104 -11.12 0.80 -1.62
C ARG A 104 -11.21 2.16 -2.30
N PHE A 105 -10.70 2.32 -3.52
CA PHE A 105 -11.06 3.48 -4.36
C PHE A 105 -12.48 3.31 -4.92
N LYS A 106 -12.85 2.09 -5.31
CA LYS A 106 -14.18 1.76 -5.83
C LYS A 106 -15.21 1.61 -4.72
N GLU A 107 -14.82 0.99 -3.61
CA GLU A 107 -15.66 0.77 -2.43
C GLU A 107 -15.02 1.48 -1.22
N PRO A 108 -15.19 2.81 -1.09
CA PRO A 108 -14.55 3.58 -0.03
C PRO A 108 -15.05 3.17 1.34
N LEU A 109 -14.15 3.23 2.33
CA LEU A 109 -14.53 3.03 3.72
C LEU A 109 -15.44 4.18 4.17
N PHE A 110 -16.29 3.93 5.17
CA PHE A 110 -17.14 4.96 5.77
C PHE A 110 -16.35 6.16 6.33
N THR A 111 -15.04 5.96 6.58
CA THR A 111 -14.09 6.99 7.03
C THR A 111 -13.58 7.89 5.88
N GLY A 112 -13.99 7.64 4.64
CA GLY A 112 -13.51 8.33 3.44
C GLY A 112 -12.10 7.91 2.98
N TYR A 113 -11.46 6.98 3.69
CA TYR A 113 -10.14 6.47 3.32
C TYR A 113 -10.22 5.52 2.11
N SER A 114 -9.46 5.85 1.07
CA SER A 114 -9.45 5.15 -0.22
C SER A 114 -8.02 4.76 -0.60
N ASP A 115 -7.77 3.47 -0.77
CA ASP A 115 -6.51 2.88 -1.19
C ASP A 115 -6.77 1.57 -1.97
N ALA A 116 -5.73 0.97 -2.53
CA ALA A 116 -5.79 -0.39 -3.05
C ALA A 116 -4.79 -1.28 -2.30
N LEU A 117 -5.29 -2.37 -1.71
CA LEU A 117 -4.44 -3.37 -1.05
C LEU A 117 -4.30 -4.60 -1.93
N TYR A 118 -3.10 -4.80 -2.45
CA TYR A 118 -2.73 -5.98 -3.22
C TYR A 118 -2.03 -6.97 -2.30
N ASN A 119 -2.52 -8.20 -2.25
CA ASN A 119 -1.79 -9.33 -1.70
C ASN A 119 -1.21 -10.12 -2.87
N ILE A 120 0.11 -10.09 -3.02
CA ILE A 120 0.85 -10.77 -4.09
C ILE A 120 1.67 -11.93 -3.52
N GLU A 121 1.82 -13.00 -4.29
CA GLU A 121 2.71 -14.10 -3.93
C GLU A 121 4.14 -13.83 -4.42
N ILE A 122 5.13 -14.03 -3.55
CA ILE A 122 6.55 -14.06 -3.91
C ILE A 122 7.16 -15.29 -3.26
N GLU A 123 7.60 -16.24 -4.09
CA GLU A 123 8.24 -17.49 -3.66
C GLU A 123 7.45 -18.23 -2.55
N GLY A 124 6.14 -18.38 -2.69
CA GLY A 124 5.27 -19.05 -1.71
C GLY A 124 4.90 -18.20 -0.50
N MET A 125 5.33 -16.94 -0.39
CA MET A 125 4.94 -16.03 0.67
C MET A 125 4.03 -14.92 0.15
N ILE A 126 2.89 -14.74 0.82
CA ILE A 126 1.98 -13.64 0.52
C ILE A 126 2.51 -12.35 1.18
N CYS A 127 2.69 -11.32 0.36
CA CYS A 127 3.12 -9.99 0.77
C CYS A 127 2.04 -8.96 0.45
N GLU A 128 1.93 -7.91 1.26
CA GLU A 128 0.95 -6.83 1.04
C GLU A 128 1.61 -5.58 0.43
N VAL A 129 1.07 -5.11 -0.69
CA VAL A 129 1.41 -3.81 -1.30
C VAL A 129 0.22 -2.89 -1.15
N GLN A 130 0.43 -1.76 -0.50
CA GLN A 130 -0.58 -0.74 -0.30
C GLN A 130 -0.33 0.41 -1.28
N LEU A 131 -1.25 0.64 -2.20
CA LEU A 131 -1.16 1.70 -3.19
C LEU A 131 -2.01 2.89 -2.76
N HIS A 132 -1.34 4.01 -2.48
CA HIS A 132 -1.93 5.23 -1.95
C HIS A 132 -1.73 6.40 -2.90
N VAL A 133 -2.65 7.36 -2.90
CA VAL A 133 -2.50 8.65 -3.59
C VAL A 133 -2.18 9.75 -2.58
N ARG A 134 -1.13 10.56 -2.83
CA ARG A 134 -0.64 11.64 -1.94
C ARG A 134 -1.78 12.51 -1.41
N ALA A 135 -2.67 12.95 -2.29
CA ALA A 135 -3.82 13.79 -1.96
C ALA A 135 -4.77 13.14 -0.93
N ILE A 136 -5.08 11.86 -1.05
CA ILE A 136 -6.00 11.16 -0.13
C ILE A 136 -5.36 10.97 1.24
N VAL A 137 -4.09 10.56 1.26
CA VAL A 137 -3.37 10.32 2.53
C VAL A 137 -3.20 11.63 3.29
N ALA A 138 -2.95 12.74 2.59
CA ALA A 138 -2.84 14.06 3.21
C ALA A 138 -4.15 14.53 3.86
N HIS A 139 -5.31 14.11 3.35
CA HIS A 139 -6.62 14.48 3.88
C HIS A 139 -7.30 13.35 4.64
N LYS A 140 -6.52 12.40 5.19
CA LYS A 140 -7.00 11.22 5.91
C LYS A 140 -8.03 11.53 7.02
N GLU A 141 -8.03 12.76 7.54
CA GLU A 141 -8.98 13.25 8.55
C GLU A 141 -10.21 14.03 7.99
N GLU A 142 -10.21 14.42 6.71
CA GLU A 142 -11.18 15.38 6.11
C GLU A 142 -12.02 14.81 4.94
N ASN A 143 -11.92 13.50 4.67
CA ASN A 143 -12.25 12.83 3.39
C ASN A 143 -13.74 12.70 2.96
N HIS A 144 -14.57 13.74 3.10
CA HIS A 144 -15.84 13.81 2.36
C HIS A 144 -15.68 14.36 0.92
N LEU A 145 -14.61 15.10 0.62
CA LEU A 145 -14.46 15.80 -0.67
C LEU A 145 -13.81 15.00 -1.82
N TYR A 146 -12.93 14.04 -1.55
CA TYR A 146 -12.19 13.31 -2.60
C TYR A 146 -12.99 12.20 -3.30
N TYR A 147 -14.20 11.93 -2.82
CA TYR A 147 -15.12 10.91 -3.35
C TYR A 147 -15.42 11.10 -4.85
N GLU A 148 -15.52 12.33 -5.34
CA GLU A 148 -15.90 12.58 -6.73
C GLU A 148 -14.79 12.27 -7.75
N TYR A 149 -13.52 12.43 -7.37
CA TYR A 149 -12.38 12.21 -8.27
C TYR A 149 -12.18 10.72 -8.61
N PHE A 150 -12.34 9.81 -7.64
CA PHE A 150 -12.11 8.37 -7.87
C PHE A 150 -13.25 7.66 -8.59
N ARG A 151 -14.45 8.23 -8.59
CA ARG A 151 -15.64 7.64 -9.25
C ARG A 151 -15.53 7.63 -10.78
N SER A 152 -14.68 8.45 -11.39
CA SER A 152 -14.51 8.47 -12.86
C SER A 152 -13.49 7.47 -13.38
N PHE A 153 -12.67 6.86 -12.51
CA PHE A 153 -11.55 6.02 -12.91
C PHE A 153 -11.74 4.51 -12.60
N PHE A 154 -12.88 4.11 -11.99
CA PHE A 154 -13.21 2.70 -11.67
C PHE A 154 -14.70 2.32 -11.74
#